data_AF-A0AAD5DPI2-F1
#
_entry.id   AF-A0AAD5DPI2-F1
#
_cell.length_a   1.000
_cell.length_b   1.000
_cell.length_c   1.000
_cell.angle_alpha   90.00
_cell.angle_beta   90.00
_cell.angle_gamma   90.00
#
_symmetry.space_group_name_H-M   'P 1'
#
loop_
_entity.id
_entity.type
_entity.pdbx_description
1 polymer ?
#
loop_
_entity_poly.entity_id
_entity_poly.type
_entity_poly.pdbx_seq_one_letter_code
_entity_poly.pdbx_strand_id
1 'polypeptide(L)'
;MLSLKLERWFEVAAALLGVLAQSVEGHTLFLHVPASPGVLGGLRDYVRVGFGTRMLLTSIIGILLHQPPTVLLAQQIFVMLLVRADYCSCAIFQDPVSKLRIAAAWDVLELASVFVQPWGHTFAGRRPEPHLQCAAVLTFNKLAAGILLPVLLALRLRRKSTWMGVDRVDPVPLPEPAQQQHAQPRAERGRRQPSRFNIAMTVQLCGQRADAALQSGCMQLGRHPAAACLAAWVVLGNLWVASTALTQLGLSL
;
A
#
# COMPACT_ATOMS: atom_id res chain seq x y z
N MET A 1 14.47 0.64 28.81
CA MET A 1 15.48 0.44 27.73
C MET A 1 14.93 0.55 26.31
N LEU A 2 13.66 0.24 26.02
CA LEU A 2 13.07 0.43 24.67
C LEU A 2 12.90 1.90 24.26
N SER A 3 12.67 2.83 25.21
CA SER A 3 12.49 4.26 24.93
C SER A 3 13.70 4.90 24.25
N LEU A 4 14.92 4.58 24.73
CA LEU A 4 16.18 5.09 24.19
C LEU A 4 16.51 4.58 22.77
N LYS A 5 15.99 3.41 22.38
CA LYS A 5 16.12 2.94 20.99
C LYS A 5 15.15 3.68 20.08
N LEU A 6 13.94 3.99 20.54
CA LEU A 6 12.93 4.67 19.73
C LEU A 6 13.34 6.11 19.39
N GLU A 7 13.94 6.84 20.34
CA GLU A 7 14.46 8.20 20.11
C GLU A 7 15.56 8.22 19.04
N ARG A 8 16.52 7.28 19.08
CA ARG A 8 17.55 7.18 18.03
C ARG A 8 16.98 6.85 16.65
N TRP A 9 15.91 6.06 16.58
CA TRP A 9 15.22 5.80 15.31
C TRP A 9 14.47 7.04 14.81
N PHE A 10 13.88 7.83 15.70
CA PHE A 10 13.23 9.08 15.35
C PHE A 10 14.22 10.13 14.85
N GLU A 11 15.40 10.26 15.47
CA GLU A 11 16.44 11.18 14.99
C GLU A 11 16.99 10.78 13.63
N VAL A 12 17.23 9.49 13.40
CA VAL A 12 17.68 8.99 12.09
C VAL A 12 16.59 9.18 11.03
N ALA A 13 15.32 8.92 11.36
CA ALA A 13 14.20 9.15 10.46
C ALA A 13 14.00 10.65 10.15
N ALA A 14 14.11 11.53 11.15
CA ALA A 14 14.02 12.97 10.98
C ALA A 14 15.19 13.53 10.16
N ALA A 15 16.41 13.03 10.38
CA ALA A 15 17.59 13.39 9.58
C ALA A 15 17.43 12.93 8.12
N LEU A 16 16.92 11.70 7.89
CA LEU A 16 16.60 11.21 6.56
C LEU A 16 15.49 12.03 5.89
N LEU A 17 14.45 12.40 6.62
CA LEU A 17 13.36 13.26 6.13
C LEU A 17 13.88 14.66 5.74
N GLY A 18 14.79 15.24 6.52
CA GLY A 18 15.42 16.52 6.21
C GLY A 18 16.26 16.51 4.94
N VAL A 19 17.07 15.46 4.74
CA VAL A 19 17.87 15.27 3.51
C VAL A 19 16.97 15.05 2.28
N LEU A 20 15.81 14.41 2.46
CA LEU A 20 14.86 14.14 1.38
C LEU A 20 13.97 15.34 1.03
N ALA A 21 13.66 16.21 2.02
CA ALA A 21 12.86 17.42 1.81
C ALA A 21 13.58 18.48 0.96
N GLN A 22 14.91 18.52 0.97
CA GLN A 22 15.70 19.43 0.12
C GLN A 22 15.77 18.98 -1.36
N SER A 23 15.24 17.81 -1.71
CA SER A 23 15.43 17.20 -3.03
C SER A 23 14.18 17.28 -3.93
N VAL A 24 13.30 18.25 -3.69
CA VAL A 24 12.10 18.46 -4.53
C VAL A 24 12.46 18.75 -6.00
N GLU A 25 13.61 19.38 -6.27
CA GLU A 25 14.12 19.62 -7.62
C GLU A 25 15.11 18.53 -8.11
N GLY A 26 15.66 17.71 -7.21
CA GLY A 26 16.68 16.71 -7.53
C GLY A 26 16.18 15.29 -7.82
N HIS A 27 14.91 14.98 -7.52
CA HIS A 27 14.38 13.62 -7.72
C HIS A 27 14.20 13.24 -9.19
N THR A 28 13.97 14.23 -10.08
CA THR A 28 13.89 14.01 -11.53
C THR A 28 15.25 13.72 -12.16
N LEU A 29 16.35 14.23 -11.57
CA LEU A 29 17.72 13.96 -12.05
C LEU A 29 18.03 12.46 -12.03
N PHE A 30 17.57 11.74 -11.01
CA PHE A 30 17.73 10.30 -10.96
C PHE A 30 16.91 9.59 -12.04
N LEU A 31 15.86 10.17 -12.61
CA LEU A 31 15.07 9.53 -13.67
C LEU A 31 15.59 9.84 -15.08
N HIS A 32 16.57 10.74 -15.22
CA HIS A 32 17.15 11.12 -16.51
C HIS A 32 18.29 10.23 -16.99
N VAL A 33 18.93 9.45 -16.10
CA VAL A 33 19.97 8.49 -16.50
C VAL A 33 19.32 7.32 -17.26
N PRO A 34 19.88 6.82 -18.37
CA PRO A 34 19.34 5.65 -19.05
C PRO A 34 19.34 4.38 -18.17
N ALA A 35 18.65 3.34 -18.62
CA ALA A 35 18.57 2.07 -17.91
C ALA A 35 19.91 1.33 -17.96
N SER A 36 20.27 0.68 -16.86
CA SER A 36 21.51 -0.11 -16.77
C SER A 36 21.28 -1.52 -17.36
N PRO A 37 22.18 -2.05 -18.20
CA PRO A 37 22.03 -3.40 -18.75
C PRO A 37 22.17 -4.50 -17.69
N GLY A 38 21.64 -5.69 -18.00
CA GLY A 38 21.73 -6.89 -17.15
C GLY A 38 20.71 -6.94 -16.00
N VAL A 39 20.69 -8.08 -15.29
CA VAL A 39 19.76 -8.32 -14.17
C VAL A 39 20.08 -7.43 -12.97
N LEU A 40 21.37 -7.31 -12.63
CA LEU A 40 21.82 -6.44 -11.53
C LEU A 40 21.53 -4.96 -11.83
N GLY A 41 21.69 -4.54 -13.09
CA GLY A 41 21.29 -3.22 -13.57
C GLY A 41 19.79 -2.98 -13.37
N GLY A 42 18.96 -3.98 -13.67
CA GLY A 42 17.52 -3.93 -13.42
C GLY A 42 17.15 -3.75 -11.95
N LEU A 43 17.84 -4.45 -11.04
CA LEU A 43 17.62 -4.27 -9.60
C LEU A 43 18.03 -2.86 -9.14
N ARG A 44 19.15 -2.35 -9.64
CA ARG A 44 19.61 -0.98 -9.35
C ARG A 44 18.62 0.06 -9.86
N ASP A 45 18.14 -0.09 -11.09
CA ASP A 45 17.13 0.80 -11.68
C ASP A 45 15.81 0.73 -10.91
N TYR A 46 15.40 -0.46 -10.45
CA TYR A 46 14.21 -0.64 -9.62
C TYR A 46 14.31 0.13 -8.30
N VAL A 47 15.44 0.00 -7.59
CA VAL A 47 15.69 0.78 -6.36
C VAL A 47 15.67 2.28 -6.66
N ARG A 48 16.30 2.70 -7.77
CA ARG A 48 16.33 4.09 -8.22
C ARG A 48 14.93 4.66 -8.47
N VAL A 49 14.07 3.89 -9.16
CA VAL A 49 12.66 4.24 -9.38
C VAL A 49 11.91 4.33 -8.05
N GLY A 50 12.12 3.37 -7.14
CA GLY A 50 11.48 3.36 -5.82
C GLY A 50 11.81 4.58 -4.96
N PHE A 51 13.06 5.07 -5.02
CA PHE A 51 13.45 6.33 -4.39
C PHE A 51 12.86 7.54 -5.12
N GLY A 52 12.96 7.59 -6.45
CA GLY A 52 12.46 8.71 -7.27
C GLY A 52 10.95 8.93 -7.17
N THR A 53 10.18 7.87 -6.93
CA THR A 53 8.72 7.89 -6.77
C THR A 53 8.26 8.07 -5.32
N ARG A 54 9.20 8.29 -4.38
CA ARG A 54 8.93 8.50 -2.94
C ARG A 54 8.18 7.35 -2.25
N MET A 55 8.12 6.16 -2.86
CA MET A 55 7.40 4.99 -2.36
C MET A 55 7.97 4.49 -1.05
N LEU A 56 9.29 4.42 -1.01
CA LEU A 56 10.06 3.97 0.14
C LEU A 56 9.81 4.88 1.32
N LEU A 57 9.78 6.19 1.08
CA LEU A 57 9.60 7.18 2.13
C LEU A 57 8.23 7.06 2.79
N THR A 58 7.16 7.01 2.00
CA THR A 58 5.80 6.89 2.55
C THR A 58 5.59 5.56 3.27
N SER A 59 6.21 4.49 2.78
CA SER A 59 6.19 3.18 3.45
C SER A 59 6.94 3.21 4.79
N ILE A 60 8.10 3.87 4.86
CA ILE A 60 8.90 4.03 6.08
C ILE A 60 8.14 4.85 7.12
N ILE A 61 7.59 6.00 6.74
CA ILE A 61 6.80 6.86 7.63
C ILE A 61 5.64 6.08 8.24
N GLY A 62 4.96 5.28 7.43
CA GLY A 62 3.84 4.47 7.89
C GLY A 62 4.20 3.47 8.99
N ILE A 63 5.39 2.87 8.88
CA ILE A 63 5.92 1.93 9.90
C ILE A 63 6.31 2.68 11.17
N LEU A 64 6.96 3.84 11.03
CA LEU A 64 7.39 4.65 12.17
C LEU A 64 6.20 5.12 13.03
N LEU A 65 5.10 5.52 12.40
CA LEU A 65 3.93 6.06 13.09
C LEU A 65 3.01 5.01 13.74
N HIS A 66 3.32 3.70 13.63
CA HIS A 66 2.49 2.61 14.16
C HIS A 66 0.99 2.76 13.82
N GLN A 67 0.67 3.32 12.65
CA GLN A 67 -0.71 3.55 12.25
C GLN A 67 -1.43 2.21 11.97
N PRO A 68 -2.75 2.15 12.19
CA PRO A 68 -3.53 0.99 11.78
C PRO A 68 -3.45 0.81 10.26
N PRO A 69 -3.44 -0.44 9.75
CA PRO A 69 -3.20 -0.73 8.33
C PRO A 69 -4.24 -0.08 7.41
N THR A 70 -5.48 0.07 7.86
CA THR A 70 -6.52 0.82 7.13
C THR A 70 -6.18 2.29 6.90
N VAL A 71 -5.64 2.97 7.92
CA VAL A 71 -5.21 4.38 7.80
C VAL A 71 -4.00 4.50 6.88
N LEU A 72 -3.06 3.56 6.96
CA LEU A 72 -1.94 3.50 6.02
C LEU A 72 -2.39 3.32 4.58
N LEU A 73 -3.36 2.43 4.36
CA LEU A 73 -3.90 2.17 3.03
C LEU A 73 -4.63 3.40 2.49
N ALA A 74 -5.44 4.06 3.32
CA ALA A 74 -6.11 5.31 2.96
C ALA A 74 -5.09 6.44 2.66
N GLN A 75 -4.06 6.58 3.49
CA GLN A 75 -2.99 7.56 3.28
C GLN A 75 -2.24 7.27 1.98
N GLN A 76 -1.94 6.01 1.67
CA GLN A 76 -1.28 5.67 0.42
C GLN A 76 -2.15 5.91 -0.80
N ILE A 77 -3.45 5.58 -0.75
CA ILE A 77 -4.39 5.95 -1.81
C ILE A 77 -4.41 7.46 -2.00
N PHE A 78 -4.44 8.22 -0.91
CA PHE A 78 -4.48 9.69 -0.97
C PHE A 78 -3.19 10.28 -1.54
N VAL A 79 -2.03 9.84 -1.07
CA VAL A 79 -0.73 10.25 -1.64
C VAL A 79 -0.64 9.87 -3.11
N MET A 80 -1.09 8.66 -3.46
CA MET A 80 -1.12 8.21 -4.83
C MET A 80 -1.95 9.16 -5.69
N LEU A 81 -3.19 9.49 -5.26
CA LEU A 81 -4.10 10.39 -5.95
C LEU A 81 -3.57 11.81 -6.11
N LEU A 82 -2.80 12.29 -5.13
CA LEU A 82 -2.20 13.63 -5.16
C LEU A 82 -0.96 13.70 -6.05
N VAL A 83 -0.21 12.62 -6.18
CA VAL A 83 1.02 12.58 -6.99
C VAL A 83 0.67 12.15 -8.41
N ARG A 84 0.14 13.11 -9.18
CA ARG A 84 0.05 13.03 -10.65
C ARG A 84 1.39 13.41 -11.24
N ALA A 85 2.22 12.41 -11.49
CA ALA A 85 3.52 12.65 -12.10
C ALA A 85 3.65 11.71 -13.29
N ASP A 86 3.89 12.31 -14.45
CA ASP A 86 3.99 11.60 -15.72
C ASP A 86 5.35 10.89 -15.81
N TYR A 87 5.60 9.96 -14.88
CA TYR A 87 6.84 9.22 -14.75
C TYR A 87 7.15 8.45 -16.04
N CYS A 88 6.13 8.00 -16.77
CA CYS A 88 6.27 7.28 -18.03
C CYS A 88 6.84 8.13 -19.17
N SER A 89 6.80 9.46 -19.06
CA SER A 89 7.50 10.37 -19.98
C SER A 89 9.01 10.48 -19.72
N CYS A 90 9.51 10.02 -18.56
CA CYS A 90 10.92 10.16 -18.19
C CYS A 90 11.83 9.28 -19.06
N ALA A 91 13.07 9.75 -19.28
CA ALA A 91 14.06 9.09 -20.14
C ALA A 91 14.30 7.61 -19.78
N ILE A 92 14.33 7.27 -18.49
CA ILE A 92 14.50 5.88 -18.05
C ILE A 92 13.40 4.94 -18.59
N PHE A 93 12.16 5.41 -18.73
CA PHE A 93 11.03 4.60 -19.22
C PHE A 93 10.91 4.64 -20.75
N GLN A 94 11.52 5.63 -21.39
CA GLN A 94 11.61 5.70 -22.85
C GLN A 94 12.68 4.77 -23.43
N ASP A 95 13.65 4.37 -22.62
CA ASP A 95 14.70 3.42 -22.97
C ASP A 95 14.15 2.05 -23.41
N PRO A 96 14.65 1.45 -24.50
CA PRO A 96 14.15 0.19 -25.03
C PRO A 96 14.30 -0.99 -24.04
N VAL A 97 15.34 -0.99 -23.21
CA VAL A 97 15.55 -2.04 -22.19
C VAL A 97 14.48 -1.95 -21.12
N SER A 98 14.15 -0.74 -20.67
CA SER A 98 13.05 -0.52 -19.72
C SER A 98 11.70 -0.92 -20.30
N LYS A 99 11.41 -0.57 -21.56
CA LYS A 99 10.17 -0.98 -22.23
C LYS A 99 10.01 -2.50 -22.25
N LEU A 100 11.09 -3.23 -22.55
CA LEU A 100 11.08 -4.69 -22.56
C LEU A 100 10.86 -5.28 -21.15
N ARG A 101 11.46 -4.68 -20.11
CA ARG A 101 11.22 -5.07 -18.71
C ARG A 101 9.80 -4.80 -18.25
N ILE A 102 9.22 -3.67 -18.64
CA ILE A 102 7.82 -3.30 -18.32
C ILE A 102 6.86 -4.26 -19.02
N ALA A 103 7.10 -4.59 -20.29
CA ALA A 103 6.32 -5.57 -21.02
C ALA A 103 6.39 -6.96 -20.35
N ALA A 104 7.59 -7.40 -19.93
CA ALA A 104 7.74 -8.65 -19.20
C ALA A 104 7.00 -8.62 -17.84
N ALA A 105 7.08 -7.50 -17.11
CA ALA A 105 6.36 -7.33 -15.85
C ALA A 105 4.84 -7.36 -16.08
N TRP A 106 4.35 -6.70 -17.13
CA TRP A 106 2.96 -6.74 -17.55
C TRP A 106 2.51 -8.18 -17.80
N ASP A 107 3.25 -8.94 -18.63
CA ASP A 107 2.91 -10.32 -18.97
C ASP A 107 2.84 -11.22 -17.71
N VAL A 108 3.77 -11.03 -16.77
CA VAL A 108 3.77 -11.75 -15.47
C VAL A 108 2.55 -11.38 -14.61
N LEU A 109 2.17 -10.09 -14.58
CA LEU A 109 1.04 -9.62 -13.78
C LEU A 109 -0.30 -10.02 -14.40
N GLU A 110 -0.39 -10.03 -15.73
CA GLU A 110 -1.52 -10.57 -16.47
C GLU A 110 -1.71 -12.06 -16.14
N LEU A 111 -0.63 -12.84 -16.20
CA LEU A 111 -0.67 -14.25 -15.80
C LEU A 111 -1.10 -14.41 -14.33
N ALA A 112 -0.61 -13.56 -13.42
CA ALA A 112 -1.00 -13.61 -12.02
C ALA A 112 -2.50 -13.34 -11.81
N SER A 113 -3.07 -12.43 -12.61
CA SER A 113 -4.47 -12.05 -12.55
C SER A 113 -5.43 -13.17 -12.95
N VAL A 114 -5.03 -14.03 -13.89
CA VAL A 114 -5.81 -15.21 -14.34
C VAL A 114 -6.14 -16.13 -13.16
N PHE A 115 -5.23 -16.25 -12.21
CA PHE A 115 -5.44 -17.09 -11.02
C PHE A 115 -6.33 -16.45 -9.96
N VAL A 116 -6.46 -15.11 -9.94
CA VAL A 116 -7.24 -14.40 -8.93
C VAL A 116 -8.68 -14.15 -9.39
N GLN A 117 -8.90 -13.91 -10.68
CA GLN A 117 -10.23 -13.77 -11.26
C GLN A 117 -10.36 -14.61 -12.54
N PRO A 118 -10.71 -15.91 -12.41
CA PRO A 118 -10.81 -16.79 -13.58
C PRO A 118 -11.91 -16.36 -14.57
N TRP A 119 -12.83 -15.51 -14.13
CA TRP A 119 -13.97 -15.02 -14.91
C TRP A 119 -13.73 -13.63 -15.50
N GLY A 120 -12.59 -13.00 -15.19
CA GLY A 120 -12.14 -11.72 -15.74
C GLY A 120 -11.58 -11.89 -17.16
N HIS A 121 -12.40 -12.36 -18.10
CA HIS A 121 -12.03 -12.41 -19.52
C HIS A 121 -12.10 -11.00 -20.11
N THR A 122 -11.06 -10.16 -20.01
CA THR A 122 -11.19 -8.83 -20.64
C THR A 122 -10.04 -8.30 -21.48
N PHE A 123 -8.79 -8.78 -21.41
CA PHE A 123 -7.74 -8.21 -22.30
C PHE A 123 -6.73 -9.19 -22.90
N ALA A 124 -6.90 -10.50 -22.69
CA ALA A 124 -6.01 -11.51 -23.23
C ALA A 124 -5.85 -11.36 -24.76
N GLY A 125 -4.69 -10.88 -25.18
CA GLY A 125 -4.33 -10.72 -26.60
C GLY A 125 -4.29 -9.28 -27.14
N ARG A 126 -4.84 -8.28 -26.44
CA ARG A 126 -4.75 -6.87 -26.87
C ARG A 126 -3.77 -6.11 -25.98
N ARG A 127 -2.54 -5.94 -26.46
CA ARG A 127 -1.54 -5.13 -25.74
C ARG A 127 -2.00 -3.67 -25.70
N PRO A 128 -2.22 -3.10 -24.50
CA PRO A 128 -2.54 -1.68 -24.39
C PRO A 128 -1.35 -0.83 -24.83
N GLU A 129 -1.60 0.46 -25.05
CA GLU A 129 -0.57 1.43 -25.40
C GLU A 129 0.61 1.38 -24.39
N PRO A 130 1.87 1.50 -24.81
CA PRO A 130 3.03 1.36 -23.92
C PRO A 130 3.02 2.34 -22.74
N HIS A 131 2.42 3.52 -22.91
CA HIS A 131 2.25 4.49 -21.83
C HIS A 131 1.33 3.94 -20.73
N LEU A 132 0.17 3.36 -21.11
CA LEU A 132 -0.76 2.71 -20.18
C LEU A 132 -0.12 1.51 -19.47
N GLN A 133 0.67 0.70 -20.19
CA GLN A 133 1.41 -0.42 -19.59
C GLN A 133 2.36 0.08 -18.49
N CYS A 134 3.13 1.13 -18.79
CA CYS A 134 4.03 1.75 -17.83
C CYS A 134 3.26 2.29 -16.62
N ALA A 135 2.18 3.04 -16.84
CA ALA A 135 1.38 3.63 -15.77
C ALA A 135 0.79 2.55 -14.86
N ALA A 136 0.24 1.48 -15.43
CA ALA A 136 -0.34 0.37 -14.68
C ALA A 136 0.72 -0.40 -13.89
N VAL A 137 1.85 -0.77 -14.50
CA VAL A 137 2.94 -1.49 -13.80
C VAL A 137 3.51 -0.63 -12.67
N LEU A 138 3.69 0.67 -12.90
CA LEU A 138 4.16 1.58 -11.87
C LEU A 138 3.15 1.68 -10.73
N THR A 139 1.86 1.89 -11.05
CA THR A 139 0.74 1.96 -10.08
C THR A 139 0.62 0.67 -9.27
N PHE A 140 0.76 -0.48 -9.91
CA PHE A 140 0.82 -1.76 -9.22
C PHE A 140 2.00 -1.83 -8.27
N ASN A 141 3.20 -1.44 -8.73
CA ASN A 141 4.39 -1.43 -7.89
C ASN A 141 4.22 -0.47 -6.70
N LYS A 142 3.54 0.66 -6.92
CA LYS A 142 3.16 1.62 -5.88
C LYS A 142 2.30 1.00 -4.80
N LEU A 143 1.25 0.29 -5.19
CA LEU A 143 0.35 -0.39 -4.27
C LEU A 143 1.03 -1.58 -3.59
N ALA A 144 1.75 -2.39 -4.35
CA ALA A 144 2.47 -3.55 -3.84
C ALA A 144 3.53 -3.13 -2.81
N ALA A 145 4.42 -2.19 -3.13
CA ALA A 145 5.40 -1.70 -2.18
C ALA A 145 4.74 -0.97 -1.00
N GLY A 146 3.75 -0.11 -1.25
CA GLY A 146 3.08 0.69 -0.23
C GLY A 146 2.23 -0.11 0.76
N ILE A 147 1.71 -1.28 0.36
CA ILE A 147 0.83 -2.11 1.19
C ILE A 147 1.55 -3.37 1.66
N LEU A 148 2.19 -4.11 0.75
CA LEU A 148 2.80 -5.40 1.07
C LEU A 148 4.02 -5.23 1.97
N LEU A 149 4.87 -4.22 1.71
CA LEU A 149 6.09 -4.03 2.49
C LEU A 149 5.78 -3.67 3.96
N PRO A 150 4.90 -2.69 4.29
CA PRO A 150 4.54 -2.43 5.67
C PRO A 150 3.86 -3.61 6.35
N VAL A 151 3.00 -4.36 5.65
CA VAL A 151 2.35 -5.56 6.21
C VAL A 151 3.40 -6.64 6.53
N LEU A 152 4.30 -6.95 5.59
CA LEU A 152 5.36 -7.94 5.82
C LEU A 152 6.30 -7.52 6.96
N LEU A 153 6.66 -6.23 7.03
CA LEU A 153 7.48 -5.71 8.11
C LEU A 153 6.74 -5.76 9.45
N ALA A 154 5.46 -5.38 9.50
CA ALA A 154 4.64 -5.49 10.71
C ALA A 154 4.55 -6.95 11.19
N LEU A 155 4.40 -7.91 10.28
CA LEU A 155 4.39 -9.33 10.61
C LEU A 155 5.74 -9.82 11.14
N ARG A 156 6.84 -9.40 10.53
CA ARG A 156 8.20 -9.75 10.96
C ARG A 156 8.51 -9.14 12.33
N LEU A 157 8.15 -7.88 12.55
CA LEU A 157 8.34 -7.16 13.81
C LEU A 157 7.48 -7.76 14.92
N ARG A 158 6.20 -8.08 14.67
CA ARG A 158 5.35 -8.79 15.63
C ARG A 158 5.89 -10.16 15.98
N ARG A 159 6.34 -10.94 14.99
CA ARG A 159 6.95 -12.25 15.25
C ARG A 159 8.12 -12.09 16.21
N LYS A 160 8.99 -11.11 15.99
CA LYS A 160 10.13 -10.84 16.88
C LYS A 160 9.71 -10.35 18.28
N SER A 161 8.60 -9.60 18.37
CA SER A 161 8.05 -9.10 19.64
C SER A 161 7.47 -10.24 20.50
N THR A 162 6.73 -11.19 19.90
CA THR A 162 6.24 -12.37 20.63
C THR A 162 7.36 -13.28 21.14
N TRP A 163 8.54 -13.25 20.50
CA TRP A 163 9.74 -13.91 21.04
C TRP A 163 10.38 -13.17 22.22
N MET A 164 10.18 -11.85 22.34
CA MET A 164 10.82 -11.03 23.38
C MET A 164 9.98 -10.92 24.66
N GLY A 165 8.88 -11.65 24.80
CA GLY A 165 8.15 -11.75 26.07
C GLY A 165 7.71 -10.40 26.63
N VAL A 166 7.46 -9.40 25.77
CA VAL A 166 6.85 -8.15 26.22
C VAL A 166 5.42 -8.49 26.57
N ASP A 167 5.14 -8.48 27.88
CA ASP A 167 3.90 -8.90 28.50
C ASP A 167 2.68 -8.39 27.74
N ARG A 168 1.72 -9.29 27.52
CA ARG A 168 0.37 -8.94 27.11
C ARG A 168 -0.10 -7.81 28.01
N VAL A 169 -0.28 -6.61 27.47
CA VAL A 169 -1.16 -5.63 28.08
C VAL A 169 -2.53 -6.29 28.03
N ASP A 170 -3.02 -6.76 29.18
CA ASP A 170 -4.34 -7.35 29.28
C ASP A 170 -5.34 -6.36 28.66
N PRO A 171 -6.22 -6.82 27.74
CA PRO A 171 -7.17 -5.94 27.09
C PRO A 171 -7.95 -5.22 28.19
N VAL A 172 -7.85 -3.89 28.21
CA VAL A 172 -8.64 -3.05 29.12
C VAL A 172 -10.09 -3.53 28.96
N PRO A 173 -10.74 -4.03 30.02
CA PRO A 173 -12.09 -4.56 29.92
C PRO A 173 -12.96 -3.47 29.30
N LEU A 174 -13.54 -3.77 28.13
CA LEU A 174 -14.48 -2.87 27.50
C LEU A 174 -15.58 -2.62 28.54
N PRO A 175 -15.91 -1.36 28.88
CA PRO A 175 -17.02 -1.08 29.76
C PRO A 175 -18.24 -1.79 29.18
N GLU A 176 -18.81 -2.71 29.95
CA GLU A 176 -20.07 -3.37 29.62
C GLU A 176 -21.05 -2.25 29.20
N PRO A 177 -21.73 -2.39 28.04
CA PRO A 177 -22.72 -1.41 27.65
C PRO A 177 -23.80 -1.44 28.74
N ALA A 178 -23.73 -0.46 29.64
CA ALA A 178 -24.78 -0.21 30.61
C ALA A 178 -26.07 -0.17 29.80
N GLN A 179 -26.99 -1.10 30.10
CA GLN A 179 -28.31 -1.17 29.49
C GLN A 179 -28.97 0.20 29.61
N GLN A 180 -28.86 1.03 28.56
CA GLN A 180 -29.69 2.21 28.39
C GLN A 180 -31.07 1.75 27.91
N GLN A 181 -31.75 0.98 28.77
CA GLN A 181 -33.19 0.99 28.85
C GLN A 181 -33.54 2.28 29.58
N HIS A 182 -33.94 3.33 28.88
CA HIS A 182 -35.14 4.11 29.22
C HIS A 182 -35.38 5.26 28.23
N ALA A 183 -36.66 5.37 27.87
CA ALA A 183 -37.33 6.51 27.25
C ALA A 183 -36.87 6.92 25.84
N GLN A 184 -37.47 6.26 24.83
CA GLN A 184 -37.64 6.82 23.49
C GLN A 184 -38.69 7.94 23.53
N PRO A 185 -38.35 9.23 23.27
CA PRO A 185 -39.35 10.25 23.02
C PRO A 185 -39.92 10.04 21.62
N ARG A 186 -41.22 9.80 21.58
CA ARG A 186 -42.01 9.71 20.35
C ARG A 186 -42.19 11.13 19.80
N ALA A 187 -41.97 11.27 18.49
CA ALA A 187 -42.26 12.43 17.66
C ALA A 187 -41.28 13.60 17.74
N GLU A 188 -40.36 13.64 16.77
CA GLU A 188 -40.31 14.76 15.83
C GLU A 188 -39.64 14.29 14.53
N ARG A 189 -40.46 14.10 13.50
CA ARG A 189 -40.08 13.66 12.16
C ARG A 189 -39.57 14.88 11.37
N GLY A 190 -38.63 15.62 11.94
CA GLY A 190 -37.90 16.67 11.23
C GLY A 190 -36.95 16.03 10.23
N ARG A 191 -36.91 16.52 8.99
CA ARG A 191 -36.00 16.07 7.91
C ARG A 191 -34.57 15.95 8.46
N ARG A 192 -34.18 14.73 8.85
CA ARG A 192 -32.80 14.41 9.22
C ARG A 192 -32.01 14.43 7.94
N GLN A 193 -31.41 15.59 7.68
CA GLN A 193 -30.27 15.74 6.79
C GLN A 193 -29.32 14.56 7.10
N PRO A 194 -29.02 13.66 6.15
CA PRO A 194 -28.14 12.54 6.40
C PRO A 194 -26.80 13.12 6.86
N SER A 195 -26.58 13.10 8.17
CA SER A 195 -25.47 13.81 8.77
C SER A 195 -24.21 13.06 8.37
N ARG A 196 -23.21 13.80 7.91
CA ARG A 196 -21.87 13.29 7.56
C ARG A 196 -21.27 12.40 8.67
N PHE A 197 -21.79 12.54 9.90
CA PHE A 197 -21.48 11.72 11.07
C PHE A 197 -21.75 10.22 10.87
N ASN A 198 -22.83 9.83 10.19
CA ASN A 198 -23.14 8.42 9.96
C ASN A 198 -22.14 7.76 9.00
N ILE A 199 -21.63 8.51 8.02
CA ILE A 199 -20.65 8.00 7.06
C ILE A 199 -19.30 7.79 7.75
N ALA A 200 -18.82 8.78 8.51
CA ALA A 200 -17.55 8.68 9.24
C ALA A 200 -17.53 7.49 10.22
N MET A 201 -18.61 7.30 10.98
CA MET A 201 -18.73 6.18 11.92
C MET A 201 -18.80 4.82 11.19
N THR A 202 -19.51 4.74 10.06
CA THR A 202 -19.59 3.51 9.25
C THR A 202 -18.21 3.15 8.67
N VAL A 203 -17.48 4.14 8.15
CA VAL A 203 -16.11 3.96 7.63
C VAL A 203 -15.18 3.47 8.73
N GLN A 204 -15.25 4.05 9.93
CA GLN A 204 -14.43 3.66 11.07
C GLN A 204 -14.73 2.22 11.52
N LEU A 205 -16.01 1.84 11.61
CA LEU A 205 -16.44 0.48 11.96
C LEU A 205 -16.01 -0.55 10.91
N CYS A 206 -16.17 -0.26 9.62
CA CYS A 206 -15.67 -1.11 8.54
C CYS A 206 -14.15 -1.24 8.58
N GLY A 207 -13.43 -0.14 8.87
CA GLY A 207 -11.98 -0.15 9.06
C GLY A 207 -11.56 -1.08 10.21
N GLN A 208 -12.17 -0.94 11.38
CA GLN A 208 -11.89 -1.81 12.53
C GLN A 208 -12.14 -3.29 12.23
N ARG A 209 -13.22 -3.62 11.49
CA ARG A 209 -13.50 -5.00 11.08
C ARG A 209 -12.48 -5.54 10.08
N ALA A 210 -12.09 -4.72 9.10
CA ALA A 210 -11.06 -5.08 8.14
C ALA A 210 -9.70 -5.31 8.81
N ASP A 211 -9.32 -4.44 9.76
CA ASP A 211 -8.10 -4.58 10.54
C ASP A 211 -8.12 -5.84 11.42
N ALA A 212 -9.26 -6.16 12.05
CA ALA A 212 -9.42 -7.38 12.84
C ALA A 212 -9.33 -8.65 11.97
N ALA A 213 -9.93 -8.64 10.78
CA ALA A 213 -9.86 -9.75 9.82
C ALA A 213 -8.45 -9.93 9.25
N LEU A 214 -7.76 -8.84 8.93
CA LEU A 214 -6.36 -8.85 8.50
C LEU A 214 -5.47 -9.41 9.61
N GLN A 215 -5.68 -8.97 10.86
CA GLN A 215 -4.91 -9.47 12.01
C GLN A 215 -5.15 -10.96 12.26
N SER A 216 -6.41 -11.43 12.22
CA SER A 216 -6.73 -12.84 12.42
C SER A 216 -6.15 -13.72 11.30
N GLY A 217 -6.27 -13.28 10.05
CA GLY A 217 -5.64 -13.94 8.91
C GLY A 217 -4.12 -13.99 9.04
N CYS A 218 -3.48 -12.88 9.39
CA CYS A 218 -2.04 -12.79 9.60
C CYS A 218 -1.52 -13.74 10.70
N MET A 219 -2.27 -13.91 11.79
CA MET A 219 -1.91 -14.83 12.87
C MET A 219 -2.01 -16.30 12.41
N GLN A 220 -2.96 -16.63 11.54
CA GLN A 220 -3.08 -17.97 10.95
C GLN A 220 -2.00 -18.23 9.88
N LEU A 221 -1.66 -17.21 9.09
CA LEU A 221 -0.60 -17.23 8.07
C LEU A 221 0.77 -17.62 8.65
N GLY A 222 1.07 -17.24 9.90
CA GLY A 222 2.33 -17.58 10.56
C GLY A 222 2.58 -19.09 10.73
N ARG A 223 1.52 -19.91 10.66
CA ARG A 223 1.61 -21.38 10.76
C ARG A 223 1.75 -22.08 9.41
N HIS A 224 1.30 -21.45 8.31
CA HIS A 224 1.27 -22.05 6.99
C HIS A 224 1.83 -21.07 5.93
N PRO A 225 3.12 -21.18 5.55
CA PRO A 225 3.73 -20.26 4.59
C PRO A 225 3.02 -20.27 3.22
N ALA A 226 2.45 -21.42 2.82
CA ALA A 226 1.65 -21.54 1.60
C ALA A 226 0.39 -20.66 1.62
N ALA A 227 -0.31 -20.60 2.76
CA ALA A 227 -1.48 -19.72 2.91
C ALA A 227 -1.07 -18.23 2.87
N ALA A 228 0.13 -17.90 3.35
CA ALA A 228 0.66 -16.54 3.27
C ALA A 228 1.00 -16.13 1.84
N CYS A 229 1.64 -17.02 1.08
CA CYS A 229 1.87 -16.81 -0.34
C CYS A 229 0.56 -16.65 -1.10
N LEU A 230 -0.44 -17.48 -0.83
CA LEU A 230 -1.75 -17.41 -1.50
C LEU A 230 -2.52 -16.14 -1.15
N ALA A 231 -2.55 -15.73 0.13
CA ALA A 231 -3.16 -14.48 0.54
C ALA A 231 -2.47 -13.26 -0.09
N ALA A 232 -1.13 -13.23 -0.07
CA ALA A 232 -0.36 -12.18 -0.74
C ALA A 232 -0.64 -12.17 -2.24
N TRP A 233 -0.73 -13.33 -2.88
CA TRP A 233 -1.06 -13.47 -4.29
C TRP A 233 -2.45 -12.92 -4.63
N VAL A 234 -3.47 -13.27 -3.84
CA VAL A 234 -4.84 -12.76 -4.01
C VAL A 234 -4.87 -11.24 -3.84
N VAL A 235 -4.18 -10.71 -2.82
CA VAL A 235 -4.07 -9.26 -2.62
C VAL A 235 -3.38 -8.60 -3.83
N LEU A 236 -2.26 -9.14 -4.29
CA LEU A 236 -1.53 -8.61 -5.44
C LEU A 236 -2.38 -8.65 -6.72
N GLY A 237 -3.09 -9.74 -7.00
CA GLY A 237 -3.96 -9.81 -8.17
C GLY A 237 -5.14 -8.83 -8.11
N ASN A 238 -5.75 -8.63 -6.94
CA ASN A 238 -6.79 -7.61 -6.79
C ASN A 238 -6.22 -6.18 -6.94
N LEU A 239 -5.03 -5.92 -6.41
CA LEU A 239 -4.35 -4.63 -6.61
C LEU A 239 -3.99 -4.40 -8.09
N TRP A 240 -3.61 -5.45 -8.82
CA TRP A 240 -3.37 -5.38 -10.25
C TRP A 240 -4.64 -5.00 -11.02
N VAL A 241 -5.75 -5.71 -10.78
CA VAL A 241 -7.04 -5.41 -11.42
C VAL A 241 -7.53 -3.99 -11.09
N ALA A 242 -7.36 -3.55 -9.84
CA ALA A 242 -7.68 -2.19 -9.44
C ALA A 242 -6.79 -1.17 -10.19
N SER A 243 -5.49 -1.46 -10.31
CA SER A 243 -4.56 -0.56 -11.01
C SER A 243 -4.89 -0.42 -12.49
N THR A 244 -5.23 -1.51 -13.19
CA THR A 244 -5.61 -1.47 -14.61
C THR A 244 -6.92 -0.73 -14.80
N ALA A 245 -7.92 -0.98 -13.96
CA ALA A 245 -9.19 -0.25 -13.98
C ALA A 245 -9.00 1.26 -13.76
N LEU A 246 -8.19 1.67 -12.77
CA LEU A 246 -7.85 3.07 -12.54
C LEU A 246 -7.16 3.70 -13.75
N THR A 247 -6.23 2.97 -14.37
CA THR A 247 -5.54 3.50 -15.56
C THR A 247 -6.45 3.70 -16.77
N GLN A 248 -7.42 2.80 -16.97
CA GLN A 248 -8.39 2.90 -18.08
C GLN A 248 -9.39 4.05 -17.89
N LEU A 249 -9.72 4.40 -16.65
CA LEU A 249 -10.59 5.52 -16.34
C LEU A 249 -9.92 6.90 -16.55
N GLY A 250 -8.66 6.94 -17.04
CA GLY A 250 -7.87 8.17 -17.06
C GLY A 250 -7.53 8.68 -15.66
N LEU A 251 -7.74 7.83 -14.64
CA LEU A 251 -7.30 8.04 -13.26
C LEU A 251 -5.93 7.41 -13.04
N SER A 252 -5.22 7.05 -14.11
CA SER A 252 -3.79 6.68 -14.08
C SER A 252 -3.00 7.88 -13.58
N LEU A 253 -2.22 7.65 -12.52
CA LEU A 253 -1.52 8.65 -11.72
C LEU A 253 -0.05 8.80 -12.10
#